data_AF-A0AA43A5T0-F1
#
_entry.id   AF-A0AA43A5T0-F1
#
_cell.length_a   1.000
_cell.length_b   1.000
_cell.length_c   1.000
_cell.angle_alpha   90.00
_cell.angle_beta   90.00
_cell.angle_gamma   90.00
#
_symmetry.space_group_name_H-M   'P 1'
#
loop_
_entity.id
_entity.type
_entity.pdbx_description
1 polymer ?
#
loop_
_entity_poly.entity_id
_entity_poly.type
_entity_poly.pdbx_seq_one_letter_code
_entity_poly.pdbx_strand_id
1 'polypeptide(L)'
;MMRYRDIYMKTIDKWGEEAQYDQMIEECAELIATLQHFARGKVEKNVVVDELADVFLMVGQLTYMFGEDDLHAAVENKIAKLKLLLEE
;
A
#
# COMPACT_ATOMS: atom_id res chain seq x y z
N MET A 1 -7.33 -9.01 -0.88
CA MET A 1 -7.15 -8.34 0.43
C MET A 1 -7.79 -9.11 1.59
N MET A 2 -8.76 -10.01 1.38
CA MET A 2 -9.40 -10.80 2.45
C MET A 2 -8.48 -11.70 3.29
N ARG A 3 -7.30 -12.09 2.78
CA ARG A 3 -6.43 -13.09 3.43
C ARG A 3 -5.92 -12.69 4.82
N TYR A 4 -5.82 -11.39 5.09
CA TYR A 4 -5.19 -10.87 6.30
C TYR A 4 -6.13 -10.01 7.15
N ARG A 5 -7.46 -10.07 6.91
CA ARG A 5 -8.46 -9.27 7.64
C ARG A 5 -8.31 -9.37 9.16
N ASP A 6 -8.13 -10.59 9.67
CA ASP A 6 -7.96 -10.82 11.12
C ASP A 6 -6.72 -10.12 11.69
N ILE A 7 -5.67 -9.98 10.89
CA ILE A 7 -4.45 -9.28 11.29
C ILE A 7 -4.71 -7.77 11.28
N TYR A 8 -5.34 -7.24 10.23
CA TYR A 8 -5.65 -5.82 10.10
C TYR A 8 -6.60 -5.33 11.19
N MET A 9 -7.64 -6.10 11.51
CA MET A 9 -8.52 -5.80 12.63
C MET A 9 -7.73 -5.72 13.95
N LYS A 10 -6.82 -6.67 14.20
CA LYS A 10 -5.99 -6.67 15.41
C LYS A 10 -5.00 -5.51 15.47
N THR A 11 -4.52 -5.00 14.33
CA THR A 11 -3.62 -3.83 14.35
C THR A 11 -4.40 -2.58 14.76
N ILE A 12 -5.60 -2.41 14.22
CA ILE A 12 -6.50 -1.30 14.57
C ILE A 12 -6.92 -1.39 16.04
N ASP A 13 -7.33 -2.57 16.52
CA ASP A 13 -7.72 -2.77 17.92
C ASP A 13 -6.59 -2.45 18.90
N LYS A 14 -5.34 -2.73 18.50
CA LYS A 14 -4.18 -2.57 19.37
C LYS A 14 -3.62 -1.14 19.39
N TRP A 15 -3.60 -0.48 18.24
CA TRP A 15 -2.88 0.79 18.07
C TRP A 15 -3.76 1.96 17.63
N GLY A 16 -4.99 1.70 17.21
CA GLY A 16 -5.93 2.72 16.75
C GLY A 16 -5.74 3.13 15.30
N GLU A 17 -6.74 3.81 14.76
CA GLU A 17 -6.81 4.24 13.36
C GLU A 17 -5.73 5.28 13.00
N GLU A 18 -5.51 6.27 13.88
CA GLU A 18 -4.51 7.33 13.64
C GLU A 18 -3.11 6.74 13.46
N ALA A 19 -2.75 5.75 14.27
CA ALA A 19 -1.47 5.05 14.14
C ALA A 19 -1.33 4.31 12.81
N GLN A 20 -2.42 3.84 12.19
CA GLN A 20 -2.34 3.20 10.88
C GLN A 20 -2.09 4.23 9.77
N TYR A 21 -2.62 5.46 9.92
CA TYR A 21 -2.33 6.56 9.00
C TYR A 21 -0.87 6.99 9.08
N ASP A 22 -0.36 7.19 10.31
CA ASP A 22 1.03 7.55 10.54
C ASP A 22 1.98 6.48 9.99
N GLN A 23 1.70 5.20 10.27
CA GLN A 23 2.49 4.09 9.73
C GLN A 23 2.47 4.07 8.19
N MET A 24 1.31 4.24 7.55
CA MET A 24 1.23 4.30 6.08
C MET A 24 2.10 5.42 5.49
N ILE A 25 2.13 6.58 6.16
CA ILE A 25 2.97 7.72 5.75
C ILE A 25 4.45 7.36 5.87
N GLU A 26 4.85 6.72 6.97
CA GLU A 26 6.22 6.25 7.21
C GLU A 26 6.66 5.25 6.14
N GLU A 27 5.90 4.18 5.89
CA GLU A 27 6.23 3.17 4.87
C GLU A 27 6.33 3.78 3.46
N CYS A 28 5.48 4.76 3.15
CA CYS A 28 5.60 5.48 1.88
C CYS A 28 6.91 6.27 1.80
N ALA A 29 7.33 6.92 2.88
CA ALA A 29 8.58 7.68 2.91
C ALA A 29 9.80 6.76 2.77
N GLU A 30 9.77 5.59 3.42
CA GLU A 30 10.82 4.57 3.33
C GLU A 30 10.92 3.99 1.92
N LEU A 31 9.79 3.62 1.29
CA LEU A 31 9.76 3.18 -0.10
C LEU A 31 10.30 4.27 -1.06
N ILE A 32 9.93 5.53 -0.87
CA ILE A 32 10.44 6.65 -1.69
C ILE A 32 11.97 6.75 -1.57
N ALA A 33 12.51 6.72 -0.35
CA ALA A 33 13.95 6.80 -0.11
C ALA A 33 14.67 5.58 -0.72
N THR A 34 14.14 4.38 -0.52
CA THR A 34 14.70 3.13 -1.04
C THR A 34 14.70 3.11 -2.57
N LEU A 35 13.65 3.57 -3.24
CA LEU A 35 13.62 3.72 -4.70
C LEU A 35 14.69 4.71 -5.20
N GLN A 36 14.91 5.83 -4.50
CA GLN A 36 15.98 6.77 -4.84
C GLN A 36 17.37 6.15 -4.67
N HIS A 37 17.57 5.33 -3.64
CA HIS A 37 18.81 4.61 -3.42
C HIS A 37 19.02 3.52 -4.48
N PHE A 38 17.98 2.79 -4.84
CA PHE A 38 18.01 1.74 -5.86
C PHE A 38 18.37 2.32 -7.23
N ALA A 39 17.75 3.44 -7.61
CA ALA A 39 18.05 4.15 -8.87
C ALA A 39 19.51 4.62 -8.97
N ARG A 40 20.20 4.77 -7.83
CA ARG A 40 21.62 5.15 -7.74
C ARG A 40 22.55 3.95 -7.53
N GLY A 41 22.03 2.72 -7.60
CA GLY A 41 22.79 1.49 -7.37
C GLY A 41 23.31 1.34 -5.94
N LYS A 42 22.64 1.94 -4.94
CA LYS A 42 23.07 1.93 -3.54
C LYS A 42 22.44 0.82 -2.69
N VAL A 43 21.35 0.23 -3.19
CA VAL A 43 20.66 -0.90 -2.55
C VAL A 43 20.27 -1.92 -3.61
N GLU A 44 20.10 -3.15 -3.18
CA GLU A 44 19.70 -4.27 -4.03
C GLU A 44 18.19 -4.33 -4.21
N LYS A 45 17.75 -5.08 -5.23
CA LYS A 45 16.32 -5.23 -5.56
C LYS A 45 15.49 -5.77 -4.40
N ASN A 46 16.04 -6.67 -3.58
CA ASN A 46 15.32 -7.26 -2.46
C ASN A 46 14.93 -6.20 -1.42
N VAL A 47 15.76 -5.18 -1.19
CA VAL A 47 15.44 -4.07 -0.28
C VAL A 47 14.19 -3.33 -0.77
N VAL A 48 14.10 -3.06 -2.08
CA VAL A 48 12.90 -2.45 -2.68
C VAL A 48 11.66 -3.33 -2.50
N VAL A 49 11.82 -4.66 -2.62
CA VAL A 49 10.71 -5.61 -2.47
C VAL A 49 10.19 -5.63 -1.03
N ASP A 50 11.07 -5.52 -0.05
CA ASP A 50 10.70 -5.48 1.36
C ASP A 50 9.85 -4.23 1.64
N GLU A 51 10.32 -3.04 1.26
CA GLU A 51 9.55 -1.77 1.41
C GLU A 51 8.21 -1.79 0.65
N LEU A 52 8.17 -2.43 -0.52
CA LEU A 52 6.92 -2.63 -1.25
C LEU A 52 5.94 -3.54 -0.50
N ALA A 53 6.46 -4.55 0.21
CA ALA A 53 5.63 -5.44 1.02
C ALA A 53 5.04 -4.70 2.23
N ASP A 54 5.81 -3.81 2.85
CA ASP A 54 5.33 -3.02 3.99
C ASP A 54 4.23 -2.03 3.56
N VAL A 55 4.46 -1.26 2.49
CA VAL A 55 3.41 -0.42 1.88
C VAL A 55 2.19 -1.26 1.47
N PHE A 56 2.39 -2.45 0.90
CA PHE A 56 1.27 -3.33 0.51
C PHE A 56 0.43 -3.76 1.72
N LEU A 57 1.05 -4.07 2.85
CA LEU A 57 0.34 -4.42 4.08
C LEU A 57 -0.44 -3.22 4.63
N MET A 58 0.16 -2.03 4.62
CA MET A 58 -0.51 -0.80 5.07
C MET A 58 -1.68 -0.40 4.18
N VAL A 59 -1.56 -0.54 2.85
CA VAL A 59 -2.71 -0.40 1.93
C VAL A 59 -3.80 -1.39 2.30
N GLY A 60 -3.47 -2.64 2.65
CA GLY A 60 -4.44 -3.63 3.11
C GLY A 60 -5.20 -3.21 4.37
N GLN A 61 -4.49 -2.66 5.37
CA GLN A 61 -5.10 -2.15 6.61
C GLN A 61 -6.03 -0.96 6.33
N LEU A 62 -5.57 0.02 5.56
CA LEU A 62 -6.40 1.18 5.21
C LEU A 62 -7.59 0.77 4.34
N THR A 63 -7.43 -0.21 3.46
CA THR A 63 -8.57 -0.75 2.70
C THR A 63 -9.63 -1.33 3.62
N TYR A 64 -9.21 -2.07 4.64
CA TYR A 64 -10.14 -2.61 5.64
C TYR A 64 -10.87 -1.50 6.39
N MET A 65 -10.18 -0.40 6.73
CA MET A 65 -10.76 0.76 7.42
C MET A 65 -11.73 1.57 6.55
N PHE A 66 -11.37 1.82 5.29
CA PHE A 66 -12.14 2.68 4.38
C PHE A 66 -13.21 1.95 3.56
N GLY A 67 -13.25 0.61 3.62
CA GLY A 67 -14.23 -0.20 2.89
C GLY A 67 -13.64 -0.85 1.65
N GLU A 68 -13.63 -2.18 1.64
CA GLU A 68 -13.07 -2.99 0.54
C GLU A 68 -13.82 -2.81 -0.77
N ASP A 69 -15.15 -2.76 -0.73
CA ASP A 69 -15.98 -2.64 -1.93
C ASP A 69 -15.80 -1.26 -2.60
N ASP A 70 -15.74 -0.20 -1.79
CA ASP A 70 -15.53 1.16 -2.27
C ASP A 70 -14.15 1.32 -2.91
N LEU A 71 -13.10 0.77 -2.29
CA LEU A 71 -11.76 0.79 -2.89
C LEU A 71 -11.71 -0.04 -4.16
N HIS A 72 -12.32 -1.23 -4.18
CA HIS A 72 -12.34 -2.09 -5.37
C HIS A 72 -13.02 -1.37 -6.54
N ALA A 73 -14.18 -0.76 -6.32
CA ALA A 73 -14.86 0.04 -7.32
C ALA A 73 -14.00 1.22 -7.82
N ALA A 74 -13.29 1.90 -6.92
CA ALA A 74 -12.36 2.97 -7.30
C ALA A 74 -11.19 2.47 -8.16
N VAL A 75 -10.64 1.28 -7.85
CA VAL A 75 -9.57 0.64 -8.63
C VAL A 75 -10.07 0.26 -10.02
N GLU A 76 -11.22 -0.40 -10.14
CA GLU A 76 -11.79 -0.80 -11.43
C GLU A 76 -12.03 0.42 -12.35
N ASN A 77 -12.54 1.51 -11.79
CA ASN A 77 -12.71 2.76 -12.51
C ASN A 77 -11.38 3.36 -13.01
N LYS A 78 -10.30 3.26 -12.21
CA LYS A 78 -8.95 3.71 -12.62
C LYS A 78 -8.37 2.80 -13.71
N ILE A 79 -8.56 1.48 -13.60
CA ILE A 79 -8.10 0.52 -14.60
C ILE A 79 -8.83 0.71 -15.93
N ALA A 80 -10.15 0.94 -15.91
CA ALA A 80 -10.91 1.25 -17.12
C ALA A 80 -10.35 2.48 -17.85
N LYS A 81 -10.01 3.55 -17.11
CA LYS A 81 -9.36 4.74 -17.66
C LYS A 81 -7.98 4.43 -18.26
N LEU A 82 -7.17 3.62 -17.56
CA LEU A 82 -5.85 3.23 -18.05
C LEU A 82 -5.93 2.40 -19.33
N LYS A 83 -6.91 1.49 -19.46
CA LYS A 83 -7.13 0.72 -20.68
C LYS A 83 -7.41 1.62 -21.88
N LEU A 84 -8.25 2.63 -21.70
CA LEU A 84 -8.53 3.62 -22.76
C LEU A 84 -7.26 4.38 -23.19
N LEU A 85 -6.43 4.82 -22.23
CA LEU A 85 -5.17 5.51 -22.53
C LEU A 85 -4.13 4.64 -23.25
N LEU A 86 -4.22 3.32 -23.15
CA LEU A 86 -3.32 2.39 -23.84
C LEU A 86 -3.80 2.03 -25.25
N GLU A 87 -5.06 2.33 -25.58
CA GLU A 87 -5.65 2.11 -26.90
C GLU A 87 -5.56 3.36 -27.80
N GLU A 88 -5.13 4.51 -27.24
CA GLU A 88 -4.79 5.77 -27.93
C GLU A 88 -3.32 5.79 -28.42
#